data_AF-A0A7S3XI40-F1
#
_entry.id   AF-A0A7S3XI40-F1
#
_cell.length_a   1.000
_cell.length_b   1.000
_cell.length_c   1.000
_cell.angle_alpha   90.00
_cell.angle_beta   90.00
_cell.angle_gamma   90.00
#
_symmetry.space_group_name_H-M   'P 1'
#
loop_
_entity.id
_entity.type
_entity.pdbx_description
1 polymer ?
#
loop_
_entity_poly.entity_id
_entity_poly.type
_entity_poly.pdbx_seq_one_letter_code
_entity_poly.pdbx_strand_id
1 'polypeptide(L)'
;DPQYFDARLSQRGHEQCTSLRSSIEGQLGSVEVVFVSPLTRTLQTATEVLQGLPAVCNASWVATEEVREFGRSGQFHPCDSRRASAELESEFPHVSFAEVPAHEVLLGANLPPESEAQVALRARKFLLHLQEEKIRSCVVVSHSGFLRHLFLKHLRYEAED
;
A
#
# COMPACT_ATOMS: atom_id res chain seq x y z
N ASP A 1 -21.45 -2.56 6.10
CA ASP A 1 -21.82 -3.85 5.51
C ASP A 1 -20.59 -4.77 5.58
N PRO A 2 -20.64 -5.83 6.41
CA PRO A 2 -19.52 -6.75 6.62
C PRO A 2 -19.01 -7.41 5.35
N GLN A 3 -19.82 -7.52 4.29
CA GLN A 3 -19.40 -8.17 3.04
C GLN A 3 -18.26 -7.43 2.32
N TYR A 4 -18.07 -6.14 2.63
CA TYR A 4 -16.99 -5.33 2.07
C TYR A 4 -15.78 -5.24 2.99
N PHE A 5 -15.78 -5.88 4.15
CA PHE A 5 -14.63 -5.88 5.06
C PHE A 5 -13.38 -6.44 4.36
N ASP A 6 -12.27 -5.70 4.44
CA ASP A 6 -10.98 -6.06 3.83
C ASP A 6 -11.13 -6.59 2.40
N ALA A 7 -11.86 -5.80 1.59
CA ALA A 7 -12.29 -6.23 0.27
C ALA A 7 -11.13 -6.71 -0.60
N ARG A 8 -11.35 -7.88 -1.21
CA ARG A 8 -10.49 -8.46 -2.25
C ARG A 8 -10.66 -7.71 -3.58
N LEU A 9 -9.72 -7.92 -4.49
CA LEU A 9 -9.89 -7.52 -5.88
C LEU A 9 -11.15 -8.16 -6.47
N SER A 10 -11.83 -7.38 -7.31
CA SER A 10 -12.86 -7.90 -8.19
C SER A 10 -12.23 -8.58 -9.41
N GLN A 11 -13.05 -9.30 -10.19
CA GLN A 11 -12.62 -9.87 -11.47
C GLN A 11 -11.94 -8.83 -12.38
N ARG A 12 -12.54 -7.63 -12.49
CA ARG A 12 -11.95 -6.51 -13.23
C ARG A 12 -10.61 -6.06 -12.65
N GLY A 13 -10.45 -6.12 -11.33
CA GLY A 13 -9.18 -5.82 -10.66
C GLY A 13 -8.06 -6.76 -11.07
N HIS A 14 -8.35 -8.07 -11.18
CA HIS A 14 -7.39 -9.06 -11.68
C HIS A 14 -7.03 -8.84 -13.16
N GLU A 15 -8.01 -8.47 -14.00
CA GLU A 15 -7.77 -8.13 -15.41
C GLU A 15 -6.88 -6.89 -15.54
N GLN A 16 -7.08 -5.89 -14.67
CA GLN A 16 -6.22 -4.71 -14.57
C GLN A 16 -4.80 -5.08 -14.13
N CYS A 17 -4.64 -5.98 -13.16
CA CYS A 17 -3.31 -6.47 -12.73
C CYS A 17 -2.58 -7.17 -13.87
N THR A 18 -3.27 -8.05 -14.60
CA THR A 18 -2.71 -8.75 -15.77
C THR A 18 -2.25 -7.75 -16.84
N SER A 19 -3.07 -6.75 -17.13
CA SER A 19 -2.75 -5.72 -18.13
C SER A 19 -1.56 -4.86 -17.70
N LEU A 20 -1.53 -4.47 -16.42
CA LEU A 20 -0.43 -3.67 -15.86
C LEU A 20 0.88 -4.45 -15.88
N ARG A 21 0.88 -5.73 -15.48
CA ARG A 21 2.06 -6.60 -15.50
C ARG A 21 2.71 -6.60 -16.88
N SER A 22 1.93 -6.85 -17.92
CA SER A 22 2.40 -6.86 -19.31
C SER A 22 2.96 -5.50 -19.75
N SER A 23 2.43 -4.40 -19.21
CA SER A 23 2.90 -3.05 -19.54
C SER A 23 4.22 -2.68 -18.87
N ILE A 24 4.52 -3.21 -17.68
CA ILE A 24 5.70 -2.81 -16.89
C ILE A 24 6.86 -3.81 -17.01
N GLU A 25 6.62 -4.98 -17.62
CA GLU A 25 7.66 -5.99 -17.83
C GLU A 25 8.78 -5.41 -18.69
N GLY A 26 10.02 -5.45 -18.17
CA GLY A 26 11.19 -4.85 -18.80
C GLY A 26 11.30 -3.33 -18.68
N GLN A 27 10.32 -2.63 -18.06
CA GLN A 27 10.38 -1.18 -17.82
C GLN A 27 10.94 -0.82 -16.44
N LEU A 28 10.83 -1.74 -15.47
CA LEU A 28 11.32 -1.52 -14.11
C LEU A 28 12.83 -1.81 -14.03
N GLY A 29 13.58 -0.88 -13.42
CA GLY A 29 14.93 -1.13 -12.93
C GLY A 29 14.94 -2.04 -11.70
N SER A 30 16.12 -2.33 -11.15
CA SER A 30 16.24 -3.10 -9.90
C SER A 30 15.52 -2.37 -8.75
N VAL A 31 14.68 -3.09 -8.03
CA VAL A 31 13.90 -2.61 -6.88
C VAL A 31 14.54 -3.16 -5.61
N GLU A 32 14.75 -2.29 -4.62
CA GLU A 32 15.29 -2.69 -3.31
C GLU A 32 14.15 -3.14 -2.38
N VAL A 33 13.03 -2.41 -2.41
CA VAL A 33 11.90 -2.66 -1.51
C VAL A 33 10.56 -2.46 -2.23
N VAL A 34 9.63 -3.39 -2.01
CA VAL A 34 8.21 -3.26 -2.36
C VAL A 34 7.43 -2.95 -1.09
N PHE A 35 6.97 -1.72 -0.95
CA PHE A 35 6.07 -1.30 0.13
C PHE A 35 4.62 -1.54 -0.28
N VAL A 36 3.85 -2.21 0.60
CA VAL A 36 2.46 -2.57 0.31
C VAL A 36 1.58 -2.14 1.48
N SER A 37 0.44 -1.52 1.19
CA SER A 37 -0.59 -1.32 2.23
C SER A 37 -1.09 -2.69 2.72
N PRO A 38 -1.33 -2.89 4.02
CA PRO A 38 -1.81 -4.16 4.57
C PRO A 38 -3.33 -4.37 4.35
N LEU A 39 -3.84 -3.98 3.17
CA LEU A 39 -5.20 -4.28 2.72
C LEU A 39 -5.15 -5.37 1.66
N THR A 40 -6.10 -6.30 1.68
CA THR A 40 -6.04 -7.50 0.81
C THR A 40 -5.96 -7.13 -0.66
N ARG A 41 -6.73 -6.14 -1.12
CA ARG A 41 -6.65 -5.65 -2.50
C ARG A 41 -5.26 -5.17 -2.92
N THR A 42 -4.50 -4.50 -2.03
CA THR A 42 -3.14 -4.03 -2.37
C THR A 42 -2.12 -5.16 -2.32
N LEU A 43 -2.29 -6.11 -1.41
CA LEU A 43 -1.47 -7.33 -1.35
C LEU A 43 -1.67 -8.20 -2.61
N GLN A 44 -2.91 -8.38 -3.06
CA GLN A 44 -3.21 -9.07 -4.31
C GLN A 44 -2.63 -8.34 -5.53
N THR A 45 -2.85 -7.02 -5.63
CA THR A 45 -2.27 -6.21 -6.72
C THR A 45 -0.75 -6.32 -6.76
N ALA A 46 -0.08 -6.14 -5.62
CA ALA A 46 1.38 -6.22 -5.55
C ALA A 46 1.88 -7.62 -5.99
N THR A 47 1.25 -8.67 -5.47
CA THR A 47 1.60 -10.06 -5.79
C THR A 47 1.42 -10.35 -7.28
N GLU A 48 0.23 -10.09 -7.85
CA GLU A 48 -0.08 -10.41 -9.24
C GLU A 48 0.75 -9.60 -10.24
N VAL A 49 0.99 -8.32 -9.94
CA VAL A 49 1.71 -7.42 -10.86
C VAL A 49 3.21 -7.63 -10.79
N LEU A 50 3.79 -7.79 -9.59
CA LEU A 50 5.24 -7.68 -9.41
C LEU A 50 5.92 -9.03 -9.16
N GLN A 51 5.25 -10.00 -8.53
CA GLN A 51 5.91 -11.22 -8.11
C GLN A 51 6.50 -11.97 -9.32
N GLY A 52 7.74 -12.44 -9.17
CA GLY A 52 8.47 -13.13 -10.24
C GLY A 52 9.04 -12.23 -11.34
N LEU A 53 8.81 -10.90 -11.30
CA LEU A 53 9.52 -10.00 -12.22
C LEU A 53 11.01 -9.93 -11.85
N PRO A 54 11.93 -9.90 -12.83
CA PRO A 54 13.37 -9.78 -12.56
C PRO A 54 13.72 -8.55 -11.72
N ALA A 55 12.98 -7.45 -11.91
CA ALA A 55 13.15 -6.19 -11.18
C ALA A 55 13.04 -6.34 -9.65
N VAL A 56 12.25 -7.31 -9.16
CA VAL A 56 11.99 -7.49 -7.72
C VAL A 56 12.57 -8.80 -7.16
N CYS A 57 13.43 -9.49 -7.92
CA CYS A 57 13.95 -10.80 -7.52
C CYS A 57 14.72 -10.79 -6.17
N ASN A 58 15.35 -9.66 -5.84
CA ASN A 58 16.07 -9.44 -4.58
C ASN A 58 15.40 -8.39 -3.69
N ALA A 59 14.18 -7.95 -4.05
CA ALA A 59 13.50 -6.92 -3.30
C ALA A 59 12.95 -7.48 -1.98
N SER A 60 13.06 -6.70 -0.91
CA SER A 60 12.30 -6.97 0.32
C SER A 60 10.85 -6.54 0.12
N TRP A 61 9.89 -7.34 0.61
CA TRP A 61 8.48 -6.99 0.55
C TRP A 61 7.99 -6.65 1.96
N VAL A 62 7.49 -5.44 2.15
CA VAL A 62 7.15 -4.91 3.48
C VAL A 62 5.72 -4.37 3.46
N ALA A 63 4.88 -4.95 4.30
CA ALA A 63 3.56 -4.40 4.58
C ALA A 63 3.69 -3.26 5.60
N THR A 64 3.09 -2.10 5.32
CA THR A 64 3.15 -0.95 6.23
C THR A 64 1.85 -0.15 6.24
N GLU A 65 1.38 0.19 7.44
CA GLU A 65 0.17 1.02 7.65
C GLU A 65 0.33 2.44 7.08
N GLU A 66 1.57 2.92 6.91
CA GLU A 66 1.83 4.30 6.50
C GLU A 66 1.26 4.62 5.11
N VAL A 67 1.19 3.62 4.22
CA VAL A 67 0.71 3.78 2.83
C VAL A 67 -0.72 3.26 2.62
N ARG A 68 -1.50 3.11 3.69
CA ARG A 68 -2.91 2.68 3.63
C ARG A 68 -3.85 3.75 3.06
N GLU A 69 -5.06 3.38 2.65
CA GLU A 69 -6.06 4.34 2.13
C GLU A 69 -6.32 5.47 3.13
N PHE A 70 -6.53 6.66 2.58
CA PHE A 70 -7.01 7.84 3.30
C PHE A 70 -8.41 8.20 2.80
N GLY A 71 -9.41 7.83 3.61
CA GLY A 71 -10.82 8.04 3.32
C GLY A 71 -11.23 9.51 3.39
N ARG A 72 -11.10 10.24 2.27
CA ARG A 72 -11.41 11.68 2.19
C ARG A 72 -12.86 12.07 2.49
N SER A 73 -13.79 11.10 2.48
CA SER A 73 -15.21 11.36 2.71
C SER A 73 -15.56 11.63 4.18
N GLY A 74 -14.58 11.53 5.10
CA GLY A 74 -14.85 11.68 6.54
C GLY A 74 -15.81 10.61 7.07
N GLN A 75 -15.84 9.44 6.42
CA GLN A 75 -16.70 8.32 6.78
C GLN A 75 -15.86 7.06 6.89
N PHE A 76 -16.25 6.19 7.81
CA PHE A 76 -15.69 4.86 7.93
C PHE A 76 -16.20 3.96 6.81
N HIS A 77 -15.28 3.42 6.01
CA HIS A 77 -15.58 2.40 5.01
C HIS A 77 -15.05 1.05 5.51
N PRO A 78 -15.91 0.02 5.66
CA PRO A 78 -15.47 -1.30 6.12
C PRO A 78 -14.36 -1.92 5.26
N CYS A 79 -14.32 -1.60 3.97
CA CYS A 79 -13.29 -2.06 3.04
C CYS A 79 -11.91 -1.46 3.30
N ASP A 80 -11.84 -0.37 4.04
CA ASP A 80 -10.56 0.21 4.43
C ASP A 80 -10.03 -0.42 5.71
N SER A 81 -10.82 -1.25 6.43
CA SER A 81 -10.36 -2.09 7.55
C SER A 81 -9.66 -3.36 7.05
N ARG A 82 -8.80 -3.96 7.88
CA ARG A 82 -8.09 -5.19 7.54
C ARG A 82 -8.33 -6.33 8.51
N ARG A 83 -8.07 -7.56 8.01
CA ARG A 83 -7.92 -8.76 8.84
C ARG A 83 -6.68 -8.68 9.75
N ALA A 84 -6.57 -9.64 10.67
CA ALA A 84 -5.40 -9.73 11.53
C ALA A 84 -4.13 -9.94 10.68
N SER A 85 -3.00 -9.38 11.11
CA SER A 85 -1.76 -9.46 10.32
C SER A 85 -1.32 -10.92 10.12
N ALA A 86 -1.55 -11.80 11.09
CA ALA A 86 -1.26 -13.23 10.97
C ALA A 86 -2.08 -13.93 9.87
N GLU A 87 -3.33 -13.51 9.62
CA GLU A 87 -4.14 -14.05 8.52
C GLU A 87 -3.59 -13.59 7.17
N LEU A 88 -3.20 -12.31 7.08
CA LEU A 88 -2.58 -11.75 5.88
C LEU A 88 -1.22 -12.38 5.61
N GLU A 89 -0.40 -12.58 6.63
CA GLU A 89 0.92 -13.22 6.53
C GLU A 89 0.80 -14.69 6.08
N SER A 90 -0.21 -15.41 6.58
CA SER A 90 -0.49 -16.77 6.11
C SER A 90 -0.88 -16.81 4.62
N GLU A 91 -1.53 -15.77 4.11
CA GLU A 91 -1.98 -15.69 2.71
C GLU A 91 -0.89 -15.13 1.78
N PHE A 92 -0.04 -14.24 2.29
CA PHE A 92 1.03 -13.56 1.56
C PHE A 92 2.39 -13.77 2.26
N PRO A 93 2.90 -15.01 2.35
CA PRO A 93 4.08 -15.36 3.16
C PRO A 93 5.40 -14.77 2.65
N HIS A 94 5.39 -14.17 1.45
CA HIS A 94 6.54 -13.48 0.88
C HIS A 94 6.62 -12.01 1.32
N VAL A 95 5.58 -11.48 1.99
CA VAL A 95 5.51 -10.10 2.49
C VAL A 95 5.75 -10.11 4.00
N SER A 96 6.66 -9.26 4.48
CA SER A 96 6.89 -9.07 5.91
C SER A 96 5.81 -8.19 6.52
N PHE A 97 5.19 -8.65 7.61
CA PHE A 97 4.21 -7.92 8.41
C PHE A 97 4.78 -7.46 9.75
N ALA A 98 6.11 -7.44 9.93
CA ALA A 98 6.76 -7.20 11.22
C ALA A 98 6.38 -5.87 11.88
N GLU A 99 6.10 -4.83 11.09
CA GLU A 99 5.70 -3.50 11.59
C GLU A 99 4.17 -3.30 11.63
N VAL A 100 3.39 -4.29 11.17
CA VAL A 100 1.94 -4.21 11.13
C VAL A 100 1.36 -4.71 12.46
N PRO A 101 0.57 -3.90 13.17
CA PRO A 101 -0.06 -4.32 14.43
C PRO A 101 -0.90 -5.60 14.25
N ALA A 102 -0.92 -6.47 15.27
CA ALA A 102 -1.64 -7.75 15.21
C ALA A 102 -3.12 -7.61 14.79
N HIS A 103 -3.77 -6.56 15.29
CA HIS A 103 -5.17 -6.25 15.03
C HIS A 103 -5.33 -4.87 14.41
N GLU A 104 -6.53 -4.59 13.89
CA GLU A 104 -6.89 -3.26 13.39
C GLU A 104 -6.75 -2.21 14.49
N VAL A 105 -5.98 -1.15 14.22
CA VAL A 105 -5.75 -0.04 15.16
C VAL A 105 -6.10 1.32 14.57
N LEU A 106 -6.19 1.44 13.25
CA LEU A 106 -6.38 2.74 12.59
C LEU A 106 -7.86 3.05 12.37
N LEU A 107 -8.67 2.04 12.11
CA LEU A 107 -10.07 2.21 11.73
C LEU A 107 -11.01 1.40 12.61
N GLY A 108 -12.16 1.97 12.92
CA GLY A 108 -13.20 1.28 13.68
C GLY A 108 -14.46 2.12 13.76
N ALA A 109 -15.61 1.47 13.98
CA ALA A 109 -16.90 2.15 14.06
C ALA A 109 -16.96 3.22 15.17
N ASN A 110 -16.10 3.10 16.19
CA ASN A 110 -16.03 4.02 17.33
C ASN A 110 -14.84 5.00 17.25
N LEU A 111 -14.06 4.97 16.16
CA LEU A 111 -12.94 5.87 15.95
C LEU A 111 -13.34 7.01 15.01
N PRO A 112 -12.87 8.24 15.24
CA PRO A 112 -13.05 9.30 14.27
C PRO A 112 -12.33 8.92 12.96
N PRO A 113 -12.86 9.32 11.80
CA PRO A 113 -12.14 9.21 10.53
C PRO A 113 -10.76 9.86 10.63
N GLU A 114 -9.77 9.31 9.93
CA GLU A 114 -8.45 9.90 9.81
C GLU A 114 -8.58 11.35 9.30
N SER A 115 -7.94 12.29 9.98
CA SER A 115 -7.89 13.69 9.59
C SER A 115 -6.76 13.96 8.60
N GLU A 116 -6.85 15.07 7.86
CA GLU A 116 -5.77 15.56 6.97
C GLU A 116 -4.43 15.69 7.71
N ALA A 117 -4.45 16.09 8.99
CA ALA A 117 -3.23 16.19 9.80
C ALA A 117 -2.62 14.81 10.10
N GLN A 118 -3.46 13.78 10.33
CA GLN A 118 -2.99 12.42 10.61
C GLN A 118 -2.40 11.75 9.36
N VAL A 119 -3.06 11.87 8.20
CA VAL A 119 -2.46 11.35 6.95
C VAL A 119 -1.18 12.11 6.57
N ALA A 120 -1.09 13.41 6.86
CA ALA A 120 0.15 14.17 6.66
C ALA A 120 1.29 13.69 7.57
N LEU A 121 0.98 13.28 8.80
CA LEU A 121 1.97 12.67 9.70
C LEU A 121 2.43 11.30 9.18
N ARG A 122 1.50 10.45 8.69
CA ARG A 122 1.88 9.16 8.08
C ARG A 122 2.73 9.34 6.84
N ALA A 123 2.35 10.26 5.95
CA ALA A 123 3.11 10.56 4.75
C ALA A 123 4.55 11.03 5.09
N ARG A 124 4.70 11.90 6.10
CA ARG A 124 6.02 12.31 6.60
C ARG A 124 6.80 11.15 7.18
N LYS A 125 6.17 10.32 8.01
CA LYS A 125 6.80 9.15 8.61
C LYS A 125 7.31 8.18 7.55
N PHE A 126 6.50 7.91 6.52
CA PHE A 126 6.91 7.10 5.38
C PHE A 126 8.13 7.69 4.65
N LEU A 127 8.12 8.98 4.32
CA LEU A 127 9.24 9.64 3.64
C LEU A 127 10.52 9.68 4.49
N LEU A 128 10.39 9.89 5.80
CA LEU A 128 11.53 9.83 6.73
C LEU A 128 12.12 8.43 6.78
N HIS A 129 11.28 7.39 6.82
CA HIS A 129 11.75 6.00 6.77
C HIS A 129 12.55 5.73 5.49
N LEU A 130 12.07 6.16 4.31
CA LEU A 130 12.83 6.04 3.07
C LEU A 130 14.20 6.73 3.15
N GLN A 131 14.26 7.91 3.78
CA GLN A 131 15.48 8.68 3.93
C GLN A 131 16.47 8.02 4.91
N GLU A 132 15.98 7.56 6.06
CA GLU A 132 16.76 6.94 7.13
C GLU A 132 17.38 5.62 6.68
N GLU A 133 16.59 4.78 6.02
CA GLU A 133 17.04 3.52 5.42
C GLU A 133 17.78 3.71 4.09
N LYS A 134 17.90 4.98 3.63
CA LYS A 134 18.60 5.38 2.40
C LYS A 134 18.09 4.65 1.14
N ILE A 135 16.81 4.29 1.12
CA ILE A 135 16.17 3.58 0.02
C ILE A 135 16.21 4.44 -1.24
N ARG A 136 16.78 3.91 -2.33
CA ARG A 136 16.95 4.62 -3.60
C ARG A 136 15.97 4.18 -4.68
N SER A 137 15.57 2.91 -4.65
CA SER A 137 14.64 2.33 -5.61
C SER A 137 13.60 1.49 -4.89
N CYS A 138 12.35 1.95 -4.90
CA CYS A 138 11.23 1.21 -4.32
C CYS A 138 10.00 1.25 -5.21
N VAL A 139 9.12 0.27 -5.00
CA VAL A 139 7.76 0.27 -5.55
C VAL A 139 6.80 0.41 -4.38
N VAL A 140 5.79 1.28 -4.53
CA VAL A 140 4.77 1.50 -3.50
C VAL A 140 3.39 1.14 -4.06
N VAL A 141 2.78 0.10 -3.49
CA VAL A 141 1.42 -0.35 -3.85
C VAL A 141 0.45 0.12 -2.77
N SER A 142 -0.30 1.17 -3.11
CA SER A 142 -1.10 1.98 -2.18
C SER A 142 -2.47 2.31 -2.80
N HIS A 143 -3.12 3.36 -2.31
CA HIS A 143 -4.48 3.75 -2.65
C HIS A 143 -4.57 5.22 -3.05
N SER A 144 -5.67 5.57 -3.70
CA SER A 144 -5.81 6.86 -4.36
C SER A 144 -5.80 8.05 -3.39
N GLY A 145 -6.42 7.92 -2.21
CA GLY A 145 -6.51 9.01 -1.23
C GLY A 145 -5.15 9.36 -0.66
N PHE A 146 -4.39 8.34 -0.25
CA PHE A 146 -3.02 8.50 0.25
C PHE A 146 -2.07 9.01 -0.83
N LEU A 147 -2.02 8.37 -2.00
CA LEU A 147 -1.11 8.77 -3.08
C LEU A 147 -1.36 10.22 -3.51
N ARG A 148 -2.63 10.62 -3.67
CA ARG A 148 -2.97 12.03 -3.96
C ARG A 148 -2.55 12.96 -2.83
N HIS A 149 -2.66 12.56 -1.57
CA HIS A 149 -2.19 13.39 -0.45
C HIS A 149 -0.66 13.53 -0.48
N LEU A 150 0.06 12.42 -0.60
CA LEU A 150 1.53 12.36 -0.70
C LEU A 150 2.04 13.24 -1.85
N PHE A 151 1.55 13.06 -3.07
CA PHE A 151 2.01 13.78 -4.26
C PHE A 151 1.63 15.26 -4.29
N LEU A 152 0.56 15.68 -3.61
CA LEU A 152 0.14 17.09 -3.64
C LEU A 152 0.68 17.90 -2.46
N LYS A 153 1.00 17.24 -1.33
CA LYS A 153 1.32 17.93 -0.07
C LYS A 153 2.76 17.71 0.40
N HIS A 154 3.41 16.64 -0.03
CA HIS A 154 4.71 16.24 0.51
C HIS A 154 5.79 16.07 -0.56
N LEU A 155 5.44 15.52 -1.71
CA LEU A 155 6.31 15.48 -2.87
C LEU A 155 5.99 16.68 -3.74
N ARG A 156 7.00 17.47 -4.12
CA ARG A 156 6.85 18.47 -5.17
C ARG A 156 7.17 17.76 -6.48
N TYR A 157 6.20 17.71 -7.40
CA TYR A 157 6.51 17.41 -8.79
C TYR A 157 7.15 18.67 -9.38
N GLU A 158 8.48 18.68 -9.45
CA GLU A 158 9.19 19.63 -10.31
C GLU A 158 9.12 19.03 -11.70
N ALA A 159 8.18 19.51 -12.53
CA ALA A 159 8.22 19.22 -13.95
C ALA A 159 9.53 19.84 -14.47
N GLU A 160 10.39 19.04 -15.11
CA GLU A 160 11.49 19.61 -15.88
C GLU A 160 10.86 20.45 -17.00
N ASP A 161 11.17 21.75 -17.01
CA ASP A 161 10.76 22.73 -18.02
C ASP A 161 11.29 22.39 -19.43
#